data_AF-A0AAF5Q6W4-F1
#
_entry.id   AF-A0AAF5Q6W4-F1
#
_cell.length_a   1.000
_cell.length_b   1.000
_cell.length_c   1.000
_cell.angle_alpha   90.00
_cell.angle_beta   90.00
_cell.angle_gamma   90.00
#
_symmetry.space_group_name_H-M   'P 1'
#
loop_
_entity.id
_entity.type
_entity.pdbx_description
1 polymer ?
#
loop_
_entity_poly.entity_id
_entity_poly.type
_entity_poly.pdbx_seq_one_letter_code
_entity_poly.pdbx_strand_id
1 'polypeptide(L)'
;MAEIIELWRECVRWMIECGILDAKHRVAEADAEIDEFATVLRDGVLLCLLCNRLCENCIDIKDLQQRPQMAQFLCCKNICEFLKACKNTFEMNSEDLFDPWDLYRLDDFGKVLRTLSKLSTSPVAKLSGIRGFPLRISSLNSVEYYNNKVIYKNLRQGAEVNEPVLENAYDMGIAEEEKTSGRIYDSIVCQRPNSQSELKAIDYDKWLNFKPDSRREHCIKELYDTESNYVEKALDMIINNFYTPLEEVLSKDDHKMIFMNILELACIHRSFRDHLRQAVFYTVGLEEPTNDEKPVTIGDVFIT
;
A
#
# COMPACT_ATOMS: atom_id res chain seq x y z
N MET A 1 -23.91 -5.17 37.09
CA MET A 1 -23.53 -6.37 36.32
C MET A 1 -22.43 -5.93 35.38
N ALA A 2 -21.22 -6.51 35.49
CA ALA A 2 -20.16 -6.19 34.55
C ALA A 2 -20.54 -6.77 33.18
N GLU A 3 -20.62 -5.91 32.18
CA GLU A 3 -20.92 -6.30 30.80
C GLU A 3 -19.81 -7.25 30.31
N ILE A 4 -20.20 -8.46 29.89
CA ILE A 4 -19.26 -9.44 29.35
C ILE A 4 -18.90 -8.97 27.94
N ILE A 5 -17.74 -8.34 27.80
CA ILE A 5 -17.21 -7.93 26.50
C ILE A 5 -16.93 -9.18 25.67
N GLU A 6 -17.40 -9.19 24.41
CA GLU A 6 -17.19 -10.33 23.52
C GLU A 6 -15.72 -10.44 23.08
N LEU A 7 -15.21 -11.68 22.96
CA LEU A 7 -13.80 -11.93 22.67
C LEU A 7 -13.32 -11.25 21.38
N TRP A 8 -14.15 -11.22 20.33
CA TRP A 8 -13.82 -10.57 19.08
C TRP A 8 -13.72 -9.04 19.22
N ARG A 9 -14.51 -8.42 20.09
CA ARG A 9 -14.39 -6.98 20.43
C ARG A 9 -13.09 -6.68 21.15
N GLU A 10 -12.66 -7.57 22.06
CA GLU A 10 -11.35 -7.44 22.69
C GLU A 10 -10.20 -7.59 21.68
N CYS A 11 -10.36 -8.46 20.68
CA CYS A 11 -9.41 -8.61 19.58
C CYS A 11 -9.34 -7.35 18.71
N VAL A 12 -10.48 -6.76 18.32
CA VAL A 12 -10.54 -5.49 17.57
C VAL A 12 -9.82 -4.39 18.33
N ARG A 13 -10.14 -4.20 19.62
CA ARG A 13 -9.44 -3.23 20.49
C ARG A 13 -7.93 -3.46 20.48
N TRP A 14 -7.48 -4.70 20.64
CA TRP A 14 -6.06 -5.02 20.64
C TRP A 14 -5.38 -4.72 19.29
N MET A 15 -6.03 -5.03 18.17
CA MET A 15 -5.51 -4.69 16.83
C MET A 15 -5.44 -3.17 16.58
N ILE A 16 -6.37 -2.38 17.15
CA ILE A 16 -6.30 -0.91 17.14
C ILE A 16 -5.10 -0.42 17.96
N GLU A 17 -4.86 -0.98 19.15
CA GLU A 17 -3.69 -0.63 19.97
C GLU A 17 -2.36 -1.02 19.32
N CYS A 18 -2.34 -2.10 18.55
CA CYS A 18 -1.21 -2.45 17.69
C CYS A 18 -1.01 -1.45 16.55
N GLY A 19 -2.02 -0.66 16.19
CA GLY A 19 -2.00 0.25 15.05
C GLY A 19 -2.27 -0.42 13.70
N ILE A 20 -2.87 -1.62 13.72
CA ILE A 20 -3.25 -2.38 12.52
C ILE A 20 -4.63 -1.98 12.02
N LEU A 21 -5.52 -1.59 12.92
CA LEU A 21 -6.86 -1.06 12.60
C LEU A 21 -6.97 0.38 13.07
N ASP A 22 -7.60 1.24 12.27
CA ASP A 22 -7.95 2.60 12.69
C ASP A 22 -9.09 2.54 13.73
N ALA A 23 -9.04 3.40 14.75
CA ALA A 23 -10.11 3.54 15.73
C ALA A 23 -11.44 4.00 15.13
N LYS A 24 -11.42 4.59 13.92
CA LYS A 24 -12.58 5.01 13.13
C LYS A 24 -13.06 3.94 12.14
N HIS A 25 -12.41 2.77 12.11
CA HIS A 25 -12.81 1.70 11.21
C HIS A 25 -14.19 1.17 11.60
N ARG A 26 -15.04 0.81 10.62
CA ARG A 26 -16.40 0.29 10.82
C ARG A 26 -16.51 -0.79 11.90
N VAL A 27 -15.62 -1.79 11.88
CA VAL A 27 -15.57 -2.88 12.89
C VAL A 27 -15.32 -2.41 14.35
N ALA A 28 -14.87 -1.17 14.55
CA ALA A 28 -14.70 -0.55 15.86
C ALA A 28 -16.01 0.10 16.39
N GLU A 29 -17.01 0.30 15.54
CA GLU A 29 -18.31 0.85 15.92
C GLU A 29 -19.13 -0.15 16.76
N ALA A 30 -20.01 0.37 17.62
CA ALA A 30 -20.71 -0.42 18.64
C ALA A 30 -21.76 -1.39 18.06
N ASP A 31 -22.29 -1.08 16.88
CA ASP A 31 -23.28 -1.86 16.13
C ASP A 31 -22.64 -2.83 15.12
N ALA A 32 -21.32 -2.77 14.93
CA ALA A 32 -20.64 -3.67 14.00
C ALA A 32 -20.87 -5.15 14.35
N GLU A 33 -20.93 -5.99 13.32
CA GLU A 33 -21.15 -7.42 13.47
C GLU A 33 -19.86 -8.21 13.30
N ILE A 34 -19.85 -9.42 13.86
CA ILE A 34 -18.68 -10.30 13.79
C ILE A 34 -18.31 -10.67 12.34
N ASP A 35 -19.30 -10.79 11.46
CA ASP A 35 -19.09 -11.11 10.05
C ASP A 35 -18.22 -10.06 9.36
N GLU A 36 -18.35 -8.80 9.76
CA GLU A 36 -17.57 -7.69 9.22
C GLU A 36 -16.12 -7.79 9.64
N PHE A 37 -15.88 -8.09 10.92
CA PHE A 37 -14.53 -8.31 11.44
C PHE A 37 -13.87 -9.55 10.82
N ALA A 38 -14.63 -10.64 10.70
CA ALA A 38 -14.17 -11.87 10.09
C ALA A 38 -13.80 -11.66 8.61
N THR A 39 -14.59 -10.88 7.88
CA THR A 39 -14.32 -10.49 6.48
C THR A 39 -13.05 -9.66 6.36
N VAL A 40 -12.81 -8.72 7.28
CA VAL A 40 -11.61 -7.87 7.31
C VAL A 40 -10.31 -8.67 7.53
N LEU A 41 -10.35 -9.80 8.25
CA LEU A 41 -9.18 -10.66 8.44
C LEU A 41 -9.00 -11.73 7.35
N ARG A 42 -10.01 -11.93 6.49
CA ARG A 42 -10.19 -13.13 5.67
C ARG A 42 -9.06 -13.43 4.69
N ASP A 43 -8.39 -12.39 4.17
CA ASP A 43 -7.30 -12.57 3.21
C ASP A 43 -5.90 -12.66 3.84
N GLY A 44 -5.83 -12.62 5.18
CA GLY A 44 -4.61 -12.77 5.94
C GLY A 44 -3.66 -11.58 5.91
N VAL A 45 -3.95 -10.49 5.18
CA VAL A 45 -3.00 -9.36 5.08
C VAL A 45 -2.82 -8.67 6.43
N LEU A 46 -3.91 -8.32 7.11
CA LEU A 46 -3.84 -7.69 8.44
C LEU A 46 -3.17 -8.60 9.49
N LEU A 47 -3.30 -9.92 9.33
CA LEU A 47 -2.65 -10.89 10.21
C LEU A 47 -1.13 -10.86 10.03
N CYS A 48 -0.65 -10.81 8.78
CA CYS A 48 0.78 -10.69 8.51
C CYS A 48 1.34 -9.35 8.99
N LEU A 49 0.62 -8.25 8.75
CA LEU A 49 1.01 -6.92 9.22
C LEU A 49 1.06 -6.86 10.76
N LEU A 50 0.14 -7.53 11.45
CA LEU A 50 0.15 -7.67 12.90
C LEU A 50 1.42 -8.38 13.39
N CYS A 51 1.86 -9.47 12.74
CA CYS A 51 3.11 -10.12 13.09
C CYS A 51 4.31 -9.18 12.94
N ASN A 52 4.41 -8.46 11.83
CA ASN A 52 5.49 -7.48 11.57
C ASN A 52 5.48 -6.31 12.56
N ARG A 53 4.30 -5.97 13.10
CA ARG A 53 4.17 -4.93 14.12
C ARG A 53 4.61 -5.39 15.51
N LEU A 54 4.40 -6.66 15.84
CA LEU A 54 4.79 -7.25 17.13
C LEU A 54 6.27 -7.64 17.15
N CYS A 55 6.82 -8.02 16.00
CA CYS A 55 8.24 -8.32 15.82
C CYS A 55 8.66 -7.82 14.44
N GLU A 56 9.60 -6.87 14.40
CA GLU A 56 10.08 -6.28 13.14
C GLU A 56 10.58 -7.37 12.18
N ASN A 57 10.20 -7.25 10.90
CA ASN A 57 10.60 -8.14 9.81
C ASN A 57 10.33 -9.64 10.07
N CYS A 58 9.28 -9.97 10.82
CA CYS A 58 8.87 -11.35 11.09
C CYS A 58 8.44 -12.11 9.82
N ILE A 59 7.79 -11.41 8.89
CA ILE A 59 7.35 -11.90 7.58
C ILE A 59 7.93 -10.95 6.53
N ASP A 60 8.68 -11.52 5.57
CA ASP A 60 9.25 -10.76 4.45
C ASP A 60 8.11 -10.19 3.59
N ILE A 61 8.24 -8.92 3.21
CA ILE A 61 7.30 -8.19 2.35
C ILE A 61 7.14 -8.92 1.00
N LYS A 62 8.19 -9.58 0.51
CA LYS A 62 8.17 -10.38 -0.73
C LYS A 62 7.22 -11.57 -0.66
N ASP A 63 7.02 -12.12 0.53
CA ASP A 63 6.13 -13.27 0.73
C ASP A 63 4.68 -12.82 0.93
N LEU A 64 4.46 -11.61 1.46
CA LEU A 64 3.15 -11.02 1.70
C LEU A 64 2.47 -10.51 0.41
N GLN A 65 1.29 -11.04 0.10
CA GLN A 65 0.45 -10.59 -1.01
C GLN A 65 -0.51 -9.51 -0.53
N GLN A 66 -0.16 -8.23 -0.72
CA GLN A 66 -0.93 -7.10 -0.17
C GLN A 66 -2.28 -6.85 -0.86
N ARG A 67 -2.39 -7.20 -2.14
CA ARG A 67 -3.64 -7.07 -2.92
C ARG A 67 -4.07 -8.44 -3.43
N PRO A 68 -4.53 -9.34 -2.53
CA PRO A 68 -4.89 -10.69 -2.92
C PRO A 68 -6.18 -10.73 -3.74
N GLN A 69 -6.97 -9.64 -3.80
CA GLN A 69 -8.22 -9.53 -4.57
C GLN A 69 -9.20 -10.69 -4.28
N MET A 70 -9.23 -11.16 -3.03
CA MET A 70 -9.95 -12.36 -2.61
C MET A 70 -9.63 -13.64 -3.41
N ALA A 71 -8.52 -13.65 -4.15
CA ALA A 71 -8.04 -14.84 -4.84
C ALA A 71 -7.64 -15.88 -3.78
N GLN A 72 -8.34 -17.02 -3.79
CA GLN A 72 -8.17 -18.10 -2.82
C GLN A 72 -6.71 -18.48 -2.56
N PHE A 73 -5.92 -18.63 -3.63
CA PHE A 73 -4.52 -19.00 -3.51
C PHE A 73 -3.68 -17.94 -2.79
N LEU A 74 -3.89 -16.65 -3.09
CA LEU A 74 -3.14 -15.54 -2.49
C LEU A 74 -3.54 -15.32 -1.03
N CYS A 75 -4.84 -15.38 -0.73
CA CYS A 75 -5.35 -15.30 0.64
C CYS A 75 -4.79 -16.44 1.51
N CYS A 76 -4.90 -17.68 1.03
CA CYS A 76 -4.35 -18.82 1.76
C CYS A 76 -2.83 -18.76 1.89
N LYS A 77 -2.10 -18.20 0.91
CA LYS A 77 -0.66 -17.95 1.04
C LYS A 77 -0.36 -17.02 2.21
N ASN A 78 -1.03 -15.87 2.30
CA ASN A 78 -0.85 -14.93 3.42
C ASN A 78 -1.17 -15.58 4.77
N ILE A 79 -2.30 -16.28 4.86
CA ILE A 79 -2.70 -16.97 6.10
C ILE A 79 -1.63 -18.00 6.50
N CYS A 80 -1.08 -18.76 5.55
CA CYS A 80 0.01 -19.68 5.80
C CYS A 80 1.27 -18.96 6.32
N GLU A 81 1.64 -17.81 5.76
CA GLU A 81 2.79 -17.03 6.26
C GLU A 81 2.57 -16.53 7.69
N PHE A 82 1.37 -16.04 8.02
CA PHE A 82 0.99 -15.72 9.39
C PHE A 82 1.14 -16.92 10.34
N LEU A 83 0.64 -18.09 9.96
CA LEU A 83 0.73 -19.30 10.80
C LEU A 83 2.18 -19.77 10.97
N LYS A 84 3.01 -19.68 9.92
CA LYS A 84 4.45 -19.94 9.99
C LYS A 84 5.14 -18.98 10.96
N ALA A 85 4.83 -17.69 10.89
CA ALA A 85 5.36 -16.69 11.81
C ALA A 85 4.97 -17.00 13.26
N CYS A 86 3.70 -17.34 13.52
CA CYS A 86 3.22 -17.72 14.84
C CYS A 86 3.99 -18.92 15.42
N LYS A 87 4.27 -19.92 14.59
CA LYS A 87 5.02 -21.12 15.00
C LYS A 87 6.50 -20.85 15.22
N ASN A 88 7.15 -20.18 14.26
CA ASN A 88 8.61 -20.09 14.20
C ASN A 88 9.17 -18.91 15.00
N THR A 89 8.45 -17.78 15.05
CA THR A 89 8.90 -16.54 15.69
C THR A 89 8.23 -16.34 17.04
N PHE A 90 6.93 -16.58 17.13
CA PHE A 90 6.17 -16.43 18.39
C PHE A 90 6.12 -17.73 19.21
N GLU A 91 6.79 -18.79 18.74
CA GLU A 91 6.96 -20.09 19.43
C GLU A 91 5.63 -20.72 19.90
N MET A 92 4.57 -20.55 19.10
CA MET A 92 3.25 -21.10 19.42
C MET A 92 3.15 -22.59 19.08
N ASN A 93 2.41 -23.34 19.90
CA ASN A 93 2.16 -24.77 19.65
C ASN A 93 1.27 -24.98 18.44
N SER A 94 1.51 -26.05 17.67
CA SER A 94 0.70 -26.35 16.47
C SER A 94 -0.78 -26.63 16.78
N GLU A 95 -1.09 -27.13 17.98
CA GLU A 95 -2.47 -27.37 18.46
C GLU A 95 -3.26 -26.08 18.69
N ASP A 96 -2.55 -24.97 18.83
CA ASP A 96 -3.11 -23.65 19.12
C ASP A 96 -3.35 -22.81 17.87
N LEU A 97 -2.95 -23.35 16.72
CA LEU A 97 -3.07 -22.72 15.41
C LEU A 97 -4.35 -23.19 14.71
N PHE A 98 -4.99 -22.29 13.98
CA PHE A 98 -6.09 -22.62 13.08
C PHE A 98 -5.56 -23.15 11.74
N ASP A 99 -6.42 -23.85 10.99
CA ASP A 99 -6.16 -24.27 9.62
C ASP A 99 -6.53 -23.11 8.67
N PRO A 100 -5.79 -22.86 7.57
CA PRO A 100 -6.11 -21.76 6.65
C PRO A 100 -7.58 -21.67 6.21
N TRP A 101 -8.26 -22.81 6.08
CA TRP A 101 -9.69 -22.85 5.73
C TRP A 101 -10.60 -22.33 6.86
N ASP A 102 -10.23 -22.50 8.13
CA ASP A 102 -10.98 -22.02 9.30
C ASP A 102 -11.24 -20.50 9.18
N LEU A 103 -10.29 -19.76 8.60
CA LEU A 103 -10.41 -18.32 8.33
C LEU A 103 -10.92 -18.01 6.92
N TYR A 104 -10.33 -18.60 5.88
CA TYR A 104 -10.69 -18.21 4.50
C TYR A 104 -12.15 -18.54 4.15
N ARG A 105 -12.68 -19.67 4.65
CA ARG A 105 -14.08 -20.09 4.47
C ARG A 105 -14.98 -19.71 5.64
N LEU A 106 -14.39 -19.18 6.71
CA LEU A 106 -15.06 -18.87 7.96
C LEU A 106 -15.75 -20.10 8.58
N ASP A 107 -15.08 -21.26 8.50
CA ASP A 107 -15.58 -22.53 9.02
C ASP A 107 -15.52 -22.56 10.57
N ASP A 108 -14.45 -22.02 11.18
CA ASP A 108 -14.30 -21.88 12.65
C ASP A 108 -13.52 -20.60 13.00
N PHE A 109 -14.20 -19.46 12.91
CA PHE A 109 -13.61 -18.17 13.29
C PHE A 109 -13.31 -18.08 14.79
N GLY A 110 -14.00 -18.89 15.61
CA GLY A 110 -13.69 -19.02 17.03
C GLY A 110 -12.25 -19.50 17.25
N LYS A 111 -11.77 -20.45 16.44
CA LYS A 111 -10.38 -20.93 16.48
C LYS A 111 -9.38 -19.86 16.12
N VAL A 112 -9.69 -19.03 15.12
CA VAL A 112 -8.88 -17.86 14.73
C VAL A 112 -8.71 -16.91 15.92
N LEU A 113 -9.80 -16.57 16.63
CA LEU A 113 -9.74 -15.71 17.81
C LEU A 113 -8.91 -16.31 18.95
N ARG A 114 -8.96 -17.63 19.15
CA ARG A 114 -8.12 -18.32 20.15
C ARG A 114 -6.63 -18.20 19.81
N THR A 115 -6.28 -18.42 18.56
CA THR A 115 -4.90 -18.27 18.08
C THR A 115 -4.43 -16.83 18.30
N LEU A 116 -5.24 -15.83 17.94
CA LEU A 116 -4.89 -14.41 18.16
C LEU A 116 -4.78 -14.04 19.65
N SER A 117 -5.65 -14.59 20.51
CA SER A 117 -5.54 -14.41 21.95
C SER A 117 -4.22 -14.98 22.48
N LYS A 118 -3.83 -16.18 22.04
CA LYS A 118 -2.54 -16.78 22.40
C LYS A 118 -1.35 -15.99 21.86
N LEU A 119 -1.42 -15.53 20.62
CA LEU A 119 -0.42 -14.64 20.03
C LEU A 119 -0.24 -13.37 20.86
N SER A 120 -1.33 -12.71 21.26
CA SER A 120 -1.30 -11.47 22.04
C SER A 120 -0.68 -11.63 23.43
N THR A 121 -0.63 -12.85 23.96
CA THR A 121 -0.06 -13.18 25.26
C THR A 121 1.30 -13.87 25.18
N SER A 122 1.80 -14.09 23.96
CA SER A 122 3.12 -14.67 23.71
C SER A 122 4.23 -13.78 24.30
N PRO A 123 5.38 -14.36 24.68
CA PRO A 123 6.51 -13.60 25.22
C PRO A 123 6.97 -12.49 24.27
N VAL A 124 7.06 -12.78 22.97
CA VAL A 124 7.48 -11.83 21.93
C VAL A 124 6.48 -10.68 21.81
N ALA A 125 5.18 -10.96 21.74
CA ALA A 125 4.17 -9.91 21.65
C ALA A 125 4.18 -8.98 22.87
N LYS A 126 4.46 -9.50 24.07
CA LYS A 126 4.57 -8.69 25.29
C LYS A 126 5.73 -7.70 25.27
N LEU A 127 6.77 -7.92 24.45
CA LEU A 127 7.88 -6.97 24.30
C LEU A 127 7.43 -5.66 23.65
N SER A 128 6.35 -5.68 22.86
CA SER A 128 5.76 -4.46 22.28
C SER A 128 5.15 -3.51 23.32
N GLY A 129 4.97 -3.96 24.58
CA GLY A 129 4.33 -3.19 25.64
C GLY A 129 2.81 -3.11 25.53
N ILE A 130 2.20 -3.72 24.50
CA ILE A 130 0.76 -3.72 24.29
C ILE A 130 0.11 -4.82 25.11
N ARG A 131 -0.98 -4.48 25.79
CA ARG A 131 -1.70 -5.44 26.63
C ARG A 131 -2.57 -6.37 25.79
N GLY A 132 -2.19 -7.65 25.75
CA GLY A 132 -2.94 -8.71 25.08
C GLY A 132 -4.35 -8.96 25.66
N PHE A 133 -5.07 -9.89 25.03
CA PHE A 133 -6.47 -10.20 25.32
C PHE A 133 -6.70 -11.73 25.48
N PRO A 134 -7.72 -12.16 26.24
CA PRO A 134 -8.71 -11.36 26.97
C PRO A 134 -8.15 -10.72 28.24
N LEU A 135 -8.72 -9.58 28.66
CA LEU A 135 -8.30 -8.83 29.85
C LEU A 135 -8.66 -9.54 31.17
N ARG A 136 -9.69 -10.40 31.17
CA ARG A 136 -10.10 -11.22 32.31
C ARG A 136 -10.12 -12.69 31.95
N ILE A 137 -9.15 -13.43 32.48
CA ILE A 137 -9.18 -14.90 32.47
C ILE A 137 -9.97 -15.33 33.72
N SER A 138 -11.30 -15.29 33.66
CA SER A 138 -12.11 -15.86 34.74
C SER A 138 -11.85 -17.36 34.83
N SER A 139 -11.65 -17.88 36.03
CA SER A 139 -11.23 -19.25 36.36
C SER A 139 -12.23 -20.37 36.00
N LEU A 140 -13.26 -20.06 35.22
CA LEU A 140 -14.13 -21.02 34.56
C LEU A 140 -13.92 -20.89 33.06
N ASN A 141 -13.23 -21.85 32.44
CA ASN A 141 -13.36 -22.28 31.04
C ASN A 141 -13.84 -21.21 30.03
N SER A 142 -13.28 -19.99 30.06
CA SER A 142 -13.81 -18.84 29.31
C SER A 142 -13.60 -19.02 27.81
N VAL A 143 -12.54 -19.74 27.43
CA VAL A 143 -12.28 -20.12 26.05
C VAL A 143 -13.35 -21.10 25.54
N GLU A 144 -13.75 -22.13 26.31
CA GLU A 144 -14.87 -23.01 25.94
C GLU A 144 -16.22 -22.28 25.90
N TYR A 145 -16.42 -21.30 26.79
CA TYR A 145 -17.62 -20.46 26.80
C TYR A 145 -17.79 -19.67 25.50
N TYR A 146 -16.69 -19.11 24.97
CA TYR A 146 -16.72 -18.46 23.66
C TYR A 146 -16.78 -19.48 22.51
N ASN A 147 -16.12 -20.64 22.62
CA ASN A 147 -16.10 -21.69 21.57
C ASN A 147 -17.49 -22.25 21.19
N ASN A 148 -18.43 -22.24 22.13
CA ASN A 148 -19.77 -22.79 21.92
C ASN A 148 -20.81 -21.75 21.54
N LYS A 149 -20.45 -20.46 21.41
CA LYS A 149 -21.41 -19.52 20.84
C LYS A 149 -21.56 -19.82 19.34
N VAL A 150 -22.80 -20.11 18.95
CA VAL A 150 -23.23 -20.33 17.55
C VAL A 150 -22.77 -19.20 16.63
N ILE A 151 -22.59 -17.98 17.17
CA ILE A 151 -22.16 -16.78 16.44
C ILE A 151 -20.78 -16.88 15.78
N TYR A 152 -19.95 -17.87 16.15
CA TYR A 152 -18.61 -18.05 15.57
C TYR A 152 -18.54 -19.16 14.52
N LYS A 153 -19.66 -19.88 14.29
CA LYS A 153 -19.74 -21.03 13.38
C LYS A 153 -20.64 -20.69 12.19
N ASN A 154 -20.21 -21.07 10.99
CA ASN A 154 -20.95 -20.90 9.73
C ASN A 154 -21.23 -19.44 9.33
N LEU A 155 -20.24 -18.54 9.46
CA LEU A 155 -20.32 -17.15 8.96
C LEU A 155 -20.27 -17.05 7.41
N ARG A 156 -20.18 -18.21 6.75
CA ARG A 156 -20.08 -18.36 5.30
C ARG A 156 -21.23 -17.73 4.52
N GLN A 157 -22.45 -17.69 5.09
CA GLN A 157 -23.65 -17.27 4.36
C GLN A 157 -23.68 -15.76 4.04
N GLY A 158 -22.98 -14.92 4.81
CA GLY A 158 -22.82 -13.49 4.52
C GLY A 158 -21.60 -13.14 3.65
N ALA A 159 -20.59 -14.02 3.62
CA ALA A 159 -19.29 -13.77 3.00
C ALA A 159 -19.17 -14.20 1.52
N GLU A 160 -20.12 -14.98 0.99
CA GLU A 160 -20.22 -15.31 -0.44
C GLU A 160 -21.04 -14.27 -1.23
N VAL A 161 -21.85 -13.43 -0.55
CA VAL A 161 -22.80 -12.49 -1.19
C VAL A 161 -22.25 -11.06 -1.28
N ASN A 162 -21.32 -10.70 -0.41
CA ASN A 162 -20.66 -9.41 -0.42
C ASN A 162 -19.19 -9.63 -0.78
N GLU A 163 -18.82 -9.36 -2.02
CA GLU A 163 -17.44 -9.11 -2.43
C GLU A 163 -17.18 -7.64 -2.11
N PRO A 164 -16.71 -7.29 -0.89
CA PRO A 164 -16.49 -5.89 -0.56
C PRO A 164 -15.24 -5.48 -1.33
N VAL A 165 -15.37 -4.44 -2.16
CA VAL A 165 -14.20 -3.75 -2.70
C VAL A 165 -13.49 -3.11 -1.53
N LEU A 166 -12.60 -3.86 -0.89
CA LEU A 166 -11.83 -3.46 0.29
C LEU A 166 -10.65 -2.58 -0.15
N GLU A 167 -10.96 -1.52 -0.92
CA GLU A 167 -9.96 -0.62 -1.52
C GLU A 167 -9.19 0.18 -0.46
N ASN A 168 -9.76 0.33 0.74
CA ASN A 168 -9.27 1.27 1.75
C ASN A 168 -8.76 0.63 3.07
N ALA A 169 -8.76 -0.70 3.23
CA ALA A 169 -8.28 -1.32 4.48
C ALA A 169 -6.76 -1.56 4.52
N TYR A 170 -6.09 -1.51 3.36
CA TYR A 170 -4.66 -1.85 3.23
C TYR A 170 -3.72 -0.64 3.05
N ASP A 171 -4.21 0.57 3.31
CA ASP A 171 -3.41 1.81 3.25
C ASP A 171 -2.34 1.92 4.38
N MET A 172 -2.32 0.97 5.31
CA MET A 172 -1.36 0.94 6.43
C MET A 172 -0.13 0.05 6.20
N GLY A 173 -0.14 -0.80 5.16
CA GLY A 173 0.95 -1.77 4.91
C GLY A 173 2.00 -1.32 3.87
N ILE A 174 1.72 -0.23 3.16
CA ILE A 174 2.55 0.30 2.07
C ILE A 174 3.22 1.63 2.47
N ALA A 175 3.42 1.83 3.77
CA ALA A 175 3.86 3.11 4.30
C ALA A 175 5.36 3.38 4.20
N GLU A 176 6.18 2.43 3.77
CA GLU A 176 7.63 2.67 3.67
C GLU A 176 8.14 2.55 2.24
N GLU A 177 7.89 1.50 1.46
CA GLU A 177 8.42 1.44 0.08
C GLU A 177 7.64 2.28 -0.94
N GLU A 178 6.30 2.29 -0.98
CA GLU A 178 5.55 3.18 -1.89
C GLU A 178 5.48 4.61 -1.36
N LYS A 179 5.53 4.81 -0.04
CA LYS A 179 5.75 6.17 0.51
C LYS A 179 7.19 6.63 0.31
N THR A 180 8.22 5.79 0.33
CA THR A 180 9.60 6.24 0.00
C THR A 180 9.77 6.40 -1.50
N SER A 181 9.31 5.48 -2.35
CA SER A 181 9.37 5.63 -3.81
C SER A 181 8.48 6.79 -4.29
N GLY A 182 7.29 6.95 -3.70
CA GLY A 182 6.42 8.11 -3.87
C GLY A 182 7.07 9.40 -3.36
N ARG A 183 7.68 9.41 -2.17
CA ARG A 183 8.45 10.58 -1.68
C ARG A 183 9.66 10.89 -2.54
N ILE A 184 10.33 9.89 -3.11
CA ILE A 184 11.47 10.08 -4.02
C ILE A 184 10.96 10.69 -5.32
N TYR A 185 9.89 10.14 -5.89
CA TYR A 185 9.24 10.68 -7.08
C TYR A 185 8.78 12.12 -6.84
N ASP A 186 7.97 12.36 -5.80
CA ASP A 186 7.48 13.68 -5.39
C ASP A 186 8.65 14.65 -5.16
N SER A 187 9.72 14.22 -4.49
CA SER A 187 10.91 15.05 -4.29
C SER A 187 11.58 15.45 -5.59
N ILE A 188 11.59 14.59 -6.61
CA ILE A 188 12.23 14.88 -7.90
C ILE A 188 11.33 15.76 -8.77
N VAL A 189 10.03 15.45 -8.84
CA VAL A 189 9.09 16.12 -9.76
C VAL A 189 8.47 17.40 -9.19
N CYS A 190 8.31 17.51 -7.87
CA CYS A 190 7.77 18.72 -7.22
C CYS A 190 8.85 19.73 -6.82
N GLN A 191 10.13 19.45 -7.14
CA GLN A 191 11.24 20.38 -6.91
C GLN A 191 11.05 21.65 -7.74
N ARG A 192 10.50 22.69 -7.10
CA ARG A 192 10.52 24.05 -7.62
C ARG A 192 11.98 24.47 -7.83
N PRO A 193 12.30 25.15 -8.94
CA PRO A 193 13.67 25.64 -9.15
C PRO A 193 14.06 26.53 -7.96
N ASN A 194 15.15 26.16 -7.28
CA ASN A 194 15.76 27.02 -6.28
C ASN A 194 16.12 28.34 -6.96
N SER A 195 15.76 29.44 -6.32
CA SER A 195 15.92 30.84 -6.73
C SER A 195 17.38 31.31 -6.87
N GLN A 196 18.33 30.40 -7.15
CA GLN A 196 19.77 30.67 -7.11
C GLN A 196 20.49 30.49 -8.45
N SER A 197 19.84 30.03 -9.52
CA SER A 197 20.41 30.04 -10.88
C SER A 197 19.90 31.21 -11.75
N GLU A 198 19.40 32.27 -11.12
CA GLU A 198 18.74 33.43 -11.75
C GLU A 198 19.60 34.36 -12.63
N LEU A 199 20.80 33.97 -13.08
CA LEU A 199 21.70 34.93 -13.76
C LEU A 199 22.07 34.62 -15.21
N LYS A 200 21.52 33.57 -15.83
CA LYS A 200 21.83 33.26 -17.25
C LYS A 200 20.68 32.63 -18.05
N ALA A 201 19.51 33.26 -18.10
CA ALA A 201 18.50 32.99 -19.15
C ALA A 201 17.48 34.13 -19.22
N ILE A 202 17.98 35.32 -19.54
CA ILE A 202 17.17 36.50 -19.83
C ILE A 202 16.53 36.25 -21.21
N ASP A 203 15.23 35.92 -21.24
CA ASP A 203 14.22 36.10 -22.33
C ASP A 203 13.32 34.92 -22.76
N TYR A 204 13.50 33.64 -22.35
CA TYR A 204 12.92 32.54 -23.15
C TYR A 204 12.01 31.48 -22.53
N ASP A 205 11.46 31.63 -21.32
CA ASP A 205 10.44 30.68 -20.88
C ASP A 205 9.10 31.34 -20.56
N LYS A 206 8.31 31.53 -21.64
CA LYS A 206 6.88 31.88 -21.56
C LYS A 206 6.14 31.00 -20.53
N TRP A 207 6.59 29.76 -20.36
CA TRP A 207 6.02 28.80 -19.43
C TRP A 207 6.35 29.07 -17.96
N LEU A 208 7.59 29.49 -17.63
CA LEU A 208 7.95 29.88 -16.26
C LEU A 208 7.14 31.09 -15.79
N ASN A 209 6.83 32.01 -16.71
CA ASN A 209 6.04 33.20 -16.44
C ASN A 209 4.52 32.96 -16.51
N PHE A 210 4.08 31.82 -17.04
CA PHE A 210 2.66 31.47 -17.12
C PHE A 210 2.08 31.22 -15.73
N LYS A 211 1.07 32.03 -15.36
CA LYS A 211 0.33 31.91 -14.11
C LYS A 211 -1.06 31.32 -14.41
N PRO A 212 -1.39 30.15 -13.87
CA PRO A 212 -2.70 29.54 -14.07
C PRO A 212 -3.77 30.31 -13.29
N ASP A 213 -4.87 30.66 -13.97
CA ASP A 213 -6.00 31.41 -13.42
C ASP A 213 -7.21 30.50 -13.10
N SER A 214 -7.19 29.25 -13.57
CA SER A 214 -8.26 28.27 -13.35
C SER A 214 -7.73 26.95 -12.78
N ARG A 215 -8.59 26.19 -12.08
CA ARG A 215 -8.25 24.83 -11.61
C ARG A 215 -7.76 23.93 -12.74
N ARG A 216 -8.33 24.10 -13.94
CA ARG A 216 -7.92 23.37 -15.15
C ARG A 216 -6.49 23.72 -15.56
N GLU A 217 -6.14 25.00 -15.59
CA GLU A 217 -4.78 25.45 -15.91
C GLU A 217 -3.76 25.04 -14.85
N HIS A 218 -4.15 24.99 -13.57
CA HIS A 218 -3.30 24.43 -12.53
C HIS A 218 -2.94 22.97 -12.80
N CYS A 219 -3.94 22.14 -13.16
CA CYS A 219 -3.69 20.75 -13.53
C CYS A 219 -2.83 20.61 -14.79
N ILE A 220 -3.04 21.46 -15.80
CA ILE A 220 -2.23 21.49 -17.03
C ILE A 220 -0.78 21.89 -16.71
N LYS A 221 -0.59 22.87 -15.83
CA LYS A 221 0.73 23.33 -15.42
C LYS A 221 1.47 22.23 -14.66
N GLU A 222 0.80 21.62 -13.69
CA GLU A 222 1.34 20.50 -12.92
C GLU A 222 1.72 19.33 -13.82
N LEU A 223 0.85 18.94 -14.75
CA LEU A 223 1.10 17.84 -15.68
C LEU A 223 2.39 18.03 -16.49
N TYR A 224 2.59 19.22 -17.05
CA TYR A 224 3.77 19.48 -17.87
C TYR A 224 5.04 19.71 -17.04
N ASP A 225 4.92 20.34 -15.87
CA ASP A 225 6.04 20.56 -14.95
C ASP A 225 6.57 19.22 -14.40
N THR A 226 5.68 18.29 -14.01
CA THR A 226 6.09 16.98 -13.51
C THR A 226 6.73 16.12 -14.58
N GLU A 227 6.19 16.09 -15.80
CA GLU A 227 6.80 15.38 -16.93
C GLU A 227 8.17 15.98 -17.30
N SER A 228 8.28 17.31 -17.36
CA SER A 228 9.55 17.98 -17.65
C SER A 228 10.61 17.67 -16.60
N ASN A 229 10.25 17.71 -15.31
CA ASN A 229 11.16 17.36 -14.23
C ASN A 229 11.53 15.86 -14.25
N TYR A 230 10.59 14.97 -14.59
CA TYR A 230 10.88 13.54 -14.71
C TYR A 230 11.92 13.27 -15.80
N VAL A 231 11.78 13.89 -16.98
CA VAL A 231 12.73 13.75 -18.08
C VAL A 231 14.09 14.38 -17.74
N GLU A 232 14.09 15.68 -17.41
CA GLU A 232 15.33 16.47 -17.30
C GLU A 232 16.09 16.24 -15.99
N LYS A 233 15.39 15.96 -14.89
CA LYS A 233 16.02 15.80 -13.57
C LYS A 233 16.16 14.34 -13.16
N ALA A 234 15.23 13.46 -13.53
CA ALA A 234 15.30 12.05 -13.15
C ALA A 234 16.05 11.22 -14.20
N LEU A 235 15.51 11.13 -15.41
CA LEU A 235 16.05 10.25 -16.46
C LEU A 235 17.42 10.71 -16.94
N ASP A 236 17.59 12.00 -17.23
CA ASP A 236 18.89 12.53 -17.66
C ASP A 236 19.96 12.40 -16.58
N MET A 237 19.61 12.55 -15.30
CA MET A 237 20.54 12.31 -14.20
C MET A 237 20.96 10.84 -14.13
N ILE A 238 20.00 9.91 -14.23
CA ILE A 238 20.30 8.47 -14.24
C ILE A 238 21.22 8.14 -15.41
N ILE A 239 20.96 8.68 -16.60
CA ILE A 239 21.75 8.40 -17.80
C ILE A 239 23.16 8.98 -17.67
N ASN A 240 23.27 10.27 -17.39
CA ASN A 240 24.55 10.99 -17.44
C ASN A 240 25.46 10.66 -16.25
N ASN A 241 24.89 10.44 -15.06
CA ASN A 241 25.67 10.27 -13.85
C ASN A 241 25.87 8.80 -13.45
N PHE A 242 25.03 7.88 -13.96
CA PHE A 242 25.10 6.46 -13.60
C PHE A 242 25.25 5.55 -14.81
N TYR A 243 24.33 5.60 -15.77
CA TYR A 243 24.32 4.68 -16.92
C TYR A 243 25.63 4.74 -17.72
N THR A 244 26.01 5.91 -18.22
CA THR A 244 27.22 6.09 -19.05
C THR A 244 28.50 5.88 -18.25
N PRO A 245 28.67 6.44 -17.04
CA PRO A 245 29.90 6.22 -16.26
C PRO A 245 30.12 4.76 -15.82
N LEU A 246 29.04 4.00 -15.58
CA LEU A 246 29.14 2.60 -15.15
C LEU A 246 29.26 1.60 -16.30
N GLU A 247 29.10 2.03 -17.55
CA GLU A 247 29.28 1.20 -18.74
C GLU A 247 30.72 0.68 -18.87
N GLU A 248 31.70 1.49 -18.45
CA GLU A 248 33.13 1.14 -18.47
C GLU A 248 33.58 0.34 -17.23
N VAL A 249 32.74 0.26 -16.20
CA VAL A 249 33.08 -0.36 -14.89
C VAL A 249 32.42 -1.73 -14.73
N LEU A 250 31.20 -1.89 -15.22
CA LEU A 250 30.39 -3.09 -15.04
C LEU A 250 30.52 -4.06 -16.23
N SER A 251 30.22 -5.34 -15.97
CA SER A 251 30.04 -6.29 -17.07
C SER A 251 28.82 -5.90 -17.90
N LYS A 252 28.80 -6.28 -19.18
CA LYS A 252 27.66 -5.99 -20.07
C LYS A 252 26.35 -6.59 -19.57
N ASP A 253 26.40 -7.76 -18.94
CA ASP A 253 25.22 -8.44 -18.42
C ASP A 253 24.68 -7.74 -17.16
N ASP A 254 25.56 -7.35 -16.23
CA ASP A 254 25.15 -6.61 -15.01
C ASP A 254 24.63 -5.21 -15.35
N HIS A 255 25.30 -4.51 -16.27
CA HIS A 255 24.87 -3.20 -16.72
C HIS A 255 23.47 -3.26 -17.33
N LYS A 256 23.23 -4.25 -18.19
CA LYS A 256 21.90 -4.50 -18.77
C LYS A 256 20.87 -4.90 -17.71
N MET A 257 21.24 -5.68 -16.70
CA MET A 257 20.33 -6.09 -15.63
C MET A 257 19.95 -4.93 -14.70
N ILE A 258 20.87 -4.02 -14.40
CA ILE A 258 20.63 -2.87 -13.51
C ILE A 258 19.79 -1.80 -14.22
N PHE A 259 20.14 -1.48 -15.46
CA PHE A 259 19.55 -0.34 -16.19
C PHE A 259 18.43 -0.73 -17.15
N MET A 260 18.26 -2.02 -17.45
CA MET A 260 17.20 -2.55 -18.30
C MET A 260 17.08 -1.76 -19.62
N ASN A 261 15.93 -1.12 -19.87
CA ASN A 261 15.61 -0.35 -21.06
C ASN A 261 15.55 1.17 -20.79
N ILE A 262 16.34 1.68 -19.84
CA ILE A 262 16.31 3.10 -19.44
C ILE A 262 16.52 4.09 -20.60
N LEU A 263 17.35 3.73 -21.59
CA LEU A 263 17.58 4.58 -22.77
C LEU A 263 16.36 4.66 -23.68
N GLU A 264 15.65 3.54 -23.85
CA GLU A 264 14.41 3.48 -24.62
C GLU A 264 13.32 4.28 -23.91
N LEU A 265 13.18 4.10 -22.59
CA LEU A 265 12.25 4.85 -21.76
C LEU A 265 12.50 6.36 -21.86
N ALA A 266 13.76 6.81 -21.74
CA ALA A 266 14.11 8.21 -21.88
C ALA A 266 13.84 8.76 -23.28
N CYS A 267 14.05 7.96 -24.33
CA CYS A 267 13.71 8.36 -25.69
C CYS A 267 12.19 8.59 -25.85
N ILE A 268 11.38 7.65 -25.36
CA ILE A 268 9.91 7.74 -25.38
C ILE A 268 9.44 8.98 -24.61
N HIS A 269 9.93 9.17 -23.38
CA HIS A 269 9.50 10.29 -22.54
C HIS A 269 9.98 11.65 -23.06
N ARG A 270 11.16 11.76 -23.68
CA ARG A 270 11.59 13.00 -24.35
C ARG A 270 10.64 13.36 -25.50
N SER A 271 10.32 12.38 -26.35
CA SER A 271 9.36 12.57 -27.45
C SER A 271 7.97 12.94 -26.93
N PHE A 272 7.48 12.23 -25.91
CA PHE A 272 6.20 12.52 -25.27
C PHE A 272 6.17 13.93 -24.68
N ARG A 273 7.21 14.33 -23.94
CA ARG A 273 7.34 15.68 -23.38
C ARG A 273 7.32 16.76 -24.46
N ASP A 274 8.00 16.55 -25.58
CA ASP A 274 8.06 17.53 -26.67
C ASP A 274 6.68 17.74 -27.31
N HIS A 275 5.95 16.64 -27.58
CA HIS A 275 4.55 16.72 -28.04
C HIS A 275 3.62 17.33 -26.98
N LEU A 276 3.81 16.97 -25.70
CA LEU A 276 3.03 17.51 -24.59
C LEU A 276 3.26 19.02 -24.45
N ARG A 277 4.51 19.50 -24.58
CA ARG A 277 4.85 20.93 -24.58
C ARG A 277 4.02 21.67 -25.62
N GLN A 278 4.02 21.19 -26.86
CA GLN A 278 3.31 21.84 -27.96
C GLN A 278 1.80 21.90 -27.67
N ALA A 279 1.19 20.77 -27.32
CA ALA A 279 -0.24 20.70 -27.03
C ALA A 279 -0.65 21.57 -25.83
N VAL A 280 0.18 21.62 -24.79
CA VAL A 280 -0.02 22.46 -23.60
C VAL A 280 0.07 23.94 -23.95
N PHE A 281 1.10 24.37 -24.68
CA PHE A 281 1.30 25.77 -25.06
C PHE A 281 0.17 26.29 -25.95
N TYR A 282 -0.36 25.47 -26.86
CA TYR A 282 -1.56 25.79 -27.64
C TYR A 282 -2.81 25.87 -26.74
N THR A 283 -2.98 24.93 -25.81
CA THR A 283 -4.15 24.88 -24.92
C THR A 283 -4.22 26.09 -23.99
N VAL A 284 -3.08 26.60 -23.51
CA VAL A 284 -3.01 27.77 -22.63
C VAL A 284 -2.80 29.10 -23.37
N GLY A 285 -2.76 29.08 -24.71
CA GLY A 285 -2.66 30.27 -25.55
C GLY A 285 -1.29 30.98 -25.53
N LEU A 286 -0.21 30.25 -25.21
CA LEU A 286 1.17 30.78 -25.23
C LEU A 286 1.81 30.74 -26.64
N GLU A 287 1.34 29.82 -27.48
CA GLU A 287 1.69 29.63 -28.88
C GLU A 287 0.42 29.39 -29.69
N GLU A 288 0.43 29.73 -30.98
CA GLU A 288 -0.68 29.43 -31.91
C GLU A 288 -0.20 28.40 -32.94
N PRO A 289 -1.05 27.45 -33.35
CA PRO A 289 -0.71 26.50 -34.39
C PRO A 289 -0.46 27.23 -35.72
N THR A 290 0.53 26.78 -36.48
CA THR A 290 0.78 27.31 -37.82
C THR A 290 -0.37 26.93 -38.76
N ASN A 291 -0.66 27.77 -39.77
CA ASN A 291 -1.84 27.65 -40.63
C ASN A 291 -2.00 26.30 -41.38
N ASP A 292 -0.98 25.45 -41.41
CA ASP A 292 -0.96 24.16 -42.12
C ASP A 292 -1.00 22.93 -41.18
N GLU A 293 -1.02 23.10 -39.85
CA GLU A 293 -0.96 22.00 -38.88
C GLU A 293 -2.32 21.76 -38.19
N LYS A 294 -2.73 20.48 -38.08
CA LYS A 294 -3.85 20.13 -37.21
C LYS A 294 -3.45 20.42 -35.76
N PRO A 295 -4.25 21.17 -34.98
CA PRO A 295 -3.95 21.43 -33.58
C PRO A 295 -3.99 20.10 -32.80
N VAL A 296 -2.85 19.70 -32.28
CA VAL A 296 -2.72 18.53 -31.40
C VAL A 296 -3.27 18.90 -30.03
N THR A 297 -4.26 18.16 -29.54
CA THR A 297 -4.77 18.36 -28.17
C THR A 297 -3.93 17.58 -27.17
N ILE A 298 -3.98 17.98 -25.89
CA ILE A 298 -3.30 17.23 -24.82
C ILE A 298 -3.72 15.75 -24.83
N GLY A 299 -4.99 15.46 -25.07
CA GLY A 299 -5.50 14.09 -25.12
C GLY A 299 -4.93 13.26 -26.27
N ASP A 300 -4.69 13.87 -27.43
CA ASP A 300 -4.13 13.17 -28.60
C ASP A 300 -2.70 12.65 -28.30
N VAL A 301 -1.93 13.39 -27.50
CA VAL A 301 -0.55 13.04 -27.12
C VAL A 301 -0.49 11.74 -26.29
N PHE A 302 -1.54 11.41 -25.53
CA PHE A 302 -1.59 10.17 -24.74
C PHE A 302 -2.03 8.94 -25.53
N ILE A 303 -2.51 9.13 -26.77
CA ILE A 303 -3.06 8.05 -27.61
C ILE A 303 -2.06 7.61 -28.68
N THR A 304 -1.10 8.47 -29.02
CA THR A 304 0.05 8.20 -29.91
C THR A 304 1.11 7.35 -29.25
#